data_AF-A0A434NTH0-F1
#
_entry.id   AF-A0A434NTH0-F1
#
_cell.length_a   1.000
_cell.length_b   1.000
_cell.length_c   1.000
_cell.angle_alpha   90.00
_cell.angle_beta   90.00
_cell.angle_gamma   90.00
#
_symmetry.space_group_name_H-M   'P 1'
#
loop_
_entity.id
_entity.type
_entity.pdbx_description
1 polymer ?
#
loop_
_entity_poly.entity_id
_entity_poly.type
_entity_poly.pdbx_seq_one_letter_code
_entity_poly.pdbx_strand_id
1 'polypeptide(L)'
;MTADASLLYGTRAVEAEPVRLRAGALSADFVNGNLRTIRHGGTEVLRTIAYVIRDRDWGTYEPALTDLVIDQGADTFSVSYSASCVGPKGSRLGFRATIEGSADGQLVFDVSARPEDDFETNRCGFCILHPIAGLAGSPITVEHTDGSVVETKLPQLIDPWQPFKDLRAITHEVRPSVTAECRMEGDVFEMEDQRNWSDASYKTYVRPLALPWPYVLPAGETLRQTISLRISGDVKAPAAATAAEHVRVELGEAGPALPDIGVIIYPDEVEAALANLPTLSALGPQQLTFHYDPTCGHGLEALQSYARLAAACPVETTLECVVSCVGDLDAELSGVADAVRQAGLKLSAIAVSPSVDRQSTPPGSAWPECPPLEDVYAAARRAFPDIRLGGGMFSYFTELN
;
A
#
# COMPACT_ATOMS: atom_id res chain seq x y z
N MET A 1 -18.64 -12.29 -22.87
CA MET A 1 -18.19 -13.25 -21.83
C MET A 1 -17.81 -12.41 -20.63
N THR A 2 -18.57 -12.47 -19.54
CA THR A 2 -18.16 -11.86 -18.27
C THR A 2 -17.01 -12.70 -17.76
N ALA A 3 -15.80 -12.14 -17.73
CA ALA A 3 -14.65 -12.82 -17.16
C ALA A 3 -14.91 -13.14 -15.68
N ASP A 4 -14.40 -14.28 -15.21
CA ASP A 4 -14.55 -14.69 -13.82
C ASP A 4 -13.76 -13.71 -12.93
N ALA A 5 -14.48 -12.99 -12.06
CA ALA A 5 -13.87 -12.02 -11.14
C ALA A 5 -12.78 -12.66 -10.26
N SER A 6 -12.93 -13.94 -9.89
CA SER A 6 -11.91 -14.63 -9.09
C SER A 6 -10.62 -14.88 -9.86
N LEU A 7 -10.69 -15.08 -11.18
CA LEU A 7 -9.52 -15.21 -12.04
C LEU A 7 -8.84 -13.86 -12.33
N LEU A 8 -9.63 -12.77 -12.36
CA LEU A 8 -9.11 -11.44 -12.64
C LEU A 8 -8.56 -10.72 -11.41
N TYR A 9 -9.25 -10.85 -10.28
CA TYR A 9 -9.01 -10.05 -9.07
C TYR A 9 -8.62 -10.90 -7.85
N GLY A 10 -8.59 -12.23 -7.97
CA GLY A 10 -8.35 -13.12 -6.83
C GLY A 10 -9.52 -13.18 -5.82
N THR A 11 -10.64 -12.49 -6.11
CA THR A 11 -11.82 -12.41 -5.25
C THR A 11 -13.10 -12.45 -6.07
N ARG A 12 -14.21 -12.85 -5.44
CA ARG A 12 -15.55 -12.78 -6.04
C ARG A 12 -16.23 -11.43 -5.85
N ALA A 13 -15.61 -10.52 -5.11
CA ALA A 13 -16.09 -9.16 -4.98
C ALA A 13 -16.13 -8.49 -6.37
N VAL A 14 -17.25 -7.83 -6.67
CA VAL A 14 -17.45 -7.13 -7.94
C VAL A 14 -17.33 -5.64 -7.68
N GLU A 15 -16.39 -4.98 -8.38
CA GLU A 15 -16.30 -3.52 -8.32
C GLU A 15 -17.53 -2.87 -8.95
N ALA A 16 -17.94 -1.72 -8.42
CA ALA A 16 -19.01 -0.93 -9.01
C ALA A 16 -18.61 -0.42 -10.39
N GLU A 17 -19.53 -0.48 -11.35
CA GLU A 17 -19.27 0.04 -12.69
C GLU A 17 -19.03 1.56 -12.64
N PRO A 18 -17.96 2.07 -13.28
CA PRO A 18 -17.67 3.49 -13.28
C PRO A 18 -18.71 4.32 -14.05
N VAL A 19 -19.13 5.44 -13.45
CA VAL A 19 -19.93 6.46 -14.14
C VAL A 19 -18.99 7.55 -14.66
N ARG A 20 -18.86 7.65 -16.00
CA ARG A 20 -18.06 8.71 -16.62
C ARG A 20 -18.76 10.07 -16.47
N LEU A 21 -18.05 11.02 -15.85
CA LEU A 21 -18.42 12.43 -15.72
C LEU A 21 -17.67 13.27 -16.76
N ARG A 22 -18.33 14.29 -17.35
CA ARG A 22 -17.73 15.18 -18.35
C ARG A 22 -18.21 16.62 -18.20
N ALA A 23 -17.28 17.56 -18.40
CA ALA A 23 -17.55 18.99 -18.55
C ALA A 23 -16.50 19.58 -19.49
N GLY A 24 -16.87 19.90 -20.73
CA GLY A 24 -15.91 20.32 -21.75
C GLY A 24 -14.74 19.32 -21.92
N ALA A 25 -13.51 19.78 -21.71
CA ALA A 25 -12.30 18.95 -21.80
C ALA A 25 -12.00 18.14 -20.52
N LEU A 26 -12.66 18.44 -19.41
CA LEU A 26 -12.52 17.73 -18.13
C LEU A 26 -13.35 16.45 -18.15
N SER A 27 -12.79 15.35 -17.65
CA SER A 27 -13.51 14.10 -17.42
C SER A 27 -12.95 13.33 -16.24
N ALA A 28 -13.80 12.56 -15.56
CA ALA A 28 -13.42 11.66 -14.46
C ALA A 28 -14.36 10.45 -14.42
N ASP A 29 -13.92 9.36 -13.80
CA ASP A 29 -14.75 8.20 -13.51
C ASP A 29 -15.19 8.24 -12.05
N PHE A 30 -16.50 8.29 -11.80
CA PHE A 30 -17.07 8.18 -10.47
C PHE A 30 -17.27 6.70 -10.10
N VAL A 31 -16.63 6.26 -9.00
CA VAL A 31 -16.67 4.88 -8.51
C VAL A 31 -16.73 4.89 -6.99
N ASN A 32 -17.81 4.33 -6.41
CA ASN A 32 -17.97 4.19 -4.95
C ASN A 32 -17.73 5.50 -4.17
N GLY A 33 -18.24 6.63 -4.67
CA GLY A 33 -18.08 7.94 -4.02
C GLY A 33 -16.79 8.66 -4.39
N ASN A 34 -15.85 8.01 -5.08
CA ASN A 34 -14.53 8.56 -5.38
C ASN A 34 -14.40 8.90 -6.87
N LEU A 35 -13.41 9.73 -7.20
CA LEU A 35 -13.05 10.04 -8.58
C LEU A 35 -11.80 9.26 -8.98
N ARG A 36 -11.79 8.67 -10.17
CA ARG A 36 -10.66 7.98 -10.80
C ARG A 36 -10.41 8.54 -12.20
N THR A 37 -9.19 8.35 -12.71
CA THR A 37 -8.77 8.73 -14.06
C THR A 37 -9.17 10.17 -14.45
N ILE A 38 -8.91 11.12 -13.55
CA ILE A 38 -9.22 12.53 -13.78
C ILE A 38 -8.33 13.03 -14.92
N ARG A 39 -8.95 13.43 -16.02
CA ARG A 39 -8.30 13.77 -17.29
C ARG A 39 -8.72 15.13 -17.80
N HIS A 40 -7.81 15.78 -18.52
CA HIS A 40 -8.08 17.01 -19.25
C HIS A 40 -7.59 16.92 -20.68
N GLY A 41 -8.52 16.94 -21.64
CA GLY A 41 -8.18 16.77 -23.06
C GLY A 41 -7.53 15.42 -23.37
N GLY A 42 -7.90 14.36 -22.62
CA GLY A 42 -7.37 13.01 -22.79
C GLY A 42 -6.14 12.68 -21.94
N THR A 43 -5.37 13.68 -21.48
CA THR A 43 -4.20 13.50 -20.60
C THR A 43 -4.63 13.28 -19.15
N GLU A 44 -4.06 12.29 -18.46
CA GLU A 44 -4.28 12.05 -17.02
C GLU A 44 -3.65 13.20 -16.22
N VAL A 45 -4.47 13.85 -15.37
CA VAL A 45 -4.06 14.95 -14.48
C VAL A 45 -3.87 14.41 -13.07
N LEU A 46 -4.87 13.70 -12.56
CA LEU A 46 -4.83 12.99 -11.29
C LEU A 46 -5.37 11.58 -11.50
N ARG A 47 -4.78 10.60 -10.84
CA ARG A 47 -5.23 9.22 -10.91
C ARG A 47 -6.47 8.99 -10.07
N THR A 48 -6.51 9.55 -8.86
CA THR A 48 -7.62 9.38 -7.91
C THR A 48 -7.78 10.60 -7.01
N ILE A 49 -9.03 10.94 -6.67
CA ILE A 49 -9.37 11.75 -5.49
C ILE A 49 -10.40 10.93 -4.70
N ALA A 50 -10.03 10.49 -3.49
CA ALA A 50 -10.85 9.60 -2.67
C ALA A 50 -10.97 10.09 -1.24
N TYR A 51 -12.17 10.00 -0.65
CA TYR A 51 -12.38 10.27 0.78
C TYR A 51 -12.37 8.95 1.54
N VAL A 52 -11.31 8.70 2.31
CA VAL A 52 -11.00 7.40 2.89
C VAL A 52 -11.19 7.44 4.41
N ILE A 53 -11.89 6.44 4.94
CA ILE A 53 -12.06 6.23 6.38
C ILE A 53 -11.38 4.90 6.74
N ARG A 54 -10.46 4.92 7.71
CA ARG A 54 -9.75 3.72 8.18
C ARG A 54 -9.91 3.50 9.67
N ASP A 55 -10.12 2.25 10.06
CA ASP A 55 -10.17 1.84 11.45
C ASP A 55 -8.77 1.81 12.11
N ARG A 56 -8.72 1.36 13.36
CA ARG A 56 -7.49 1.25 14.16
C ARG A 56 -6.45 0.30 13.58
N ASP A 57 -6.89 -0.64 12.73
CA ASP A 57 -6.08 -1.69 12.11
C ASP A 57 -5.77 -1.35 10.65
N TRP A 58 -6.02 -0.10 10.23
CA TRP A 58 -5.86 0.39 8.86
C TRP A 58 -6.80 -0.26 7.83
N GLY A 59 -7.80 -1.00 8.27
CA GLY A 59 -8.91 -1.49 7.45
C GLY A 59 -9.70 -0.31 6.88
N THR A 60 -10.03 -0.36 5.58
CA THR A 60 -10.79 0.71 4.92
C THR A 60 -12.28 0.39 4.96
N TYR A 61 -13.09 1.32 5.49
CA TYR A 61 -14.54 1.18 5.44
C TYR A 61 -15.06 1.38 4.01
N GLU A 62 -16.04 0.56 3.62
CA GLU A 62 -16.74 0.67 2.33
C GLU A 62 -18.23 1.04 2.58
N PRO A 63 -18.53 2.30 2.93
CA PRO A 63 -19.89 2.70 3.25
C PRO A 63 -20.75 2.72 1.99
N ALA A 64 -21.98 2.20 2.08
CA ALA A 64 -22.96 2.31 1.02
C ALA A 64 -23.36 3.77 0.80
N LEU A 65 -23.46 4.17 -0.47
CA LEU A 65 -23.94 5.51 -0.83
C LEU A 65 -25.47 5.57 -0.73
N THR A 66 -25.97 6.66 -0.19
CA THR A 66 -27.39 7.01 -0.08
C THR A 66 -27.61 8.40 -0.65
N ASP A 67 -28.85 8.71 -1.06
CA ASP A 67 -29.21 10.00 -1.66
C ASP A 67 -28.29 10.41 -2.84
N LEU A 68 -27.82 9.43 -3.61
CA LEU A 68 -26.93 9.69 -4.75
C LEU A 68 -27.70 10.39 -5.87
N VAL A 69 -27.26 11.60 -6.19
CA VAL A 69 -27.74 12.39 -7.32
C VAL A 69 -26.55 12.71 -8.21
N ILE A 70 -26.71 12.45 -9.51
CA ILE A 70 -25.72 12.76 -10.55
C ILE A 70 -26.43 13.56 -11.63
N ASP A 71 -26.05 14.82 -11.78
CA ASP A 71 -26.55 15.71 -12.83
C ASP A 71 -25.41 16.04 -13.80
N GLN A 72 -25.63 15.83 -15.10
CA GLN A 72 -24.63 16.11 -16.14
C GLN A 72 -25.24 17.00 -17.22
N GLY A 73 -24.59 18.14 -17.47
CA GLY A 73 -24.81 19.02 -18.60
C GLY A 73 -23.68 18.91 -19.63
N ALA A 74 -23.69 19.81 -20.62
CA ALA A 74 -22.60 19.88 -21.61
C ALA A 74 -21.30 20.45 -21.01
N ASP A 75 -21.44 21.50 -20.20
CA ASP A 75 -20.32 22.28 -19.69
C ASP A 75 -20.11 22.13 -18.19
N THR A 76 -20.96 21.37 -17.49
CA THR A 76 -20.86 21.14 -16.05
C THR A 76 -21.37 19.75 -15.67
N PHE A 77 -20.89 19.23 -14.55
CA PHE A 77 -21.51 18.11 -13.85
C PHE A 77 -21.54 18.38 -12.35
N SER A 78 -22.50 17.78 -11.66
CA SER A 78 -22.55 17.71 -10.21
C SER A 78 -22.89 16.31 -9.74
N VAL A 79 -22.29 15.92 -8.61
CA VAL A 79 -22.63 14.69 -7.88
C VAL A 79 -22.84 15.07 -6.43
N SER A 80 -23.87 14.53 -5.79
CA SER A 80 -24.03 14.62 -4.34
C SER A 80 -24.48 13.29 -3.77
N TYR A 81 -24.01 12.97 -2.57
CA TYR A 81 -24.42 11.75 -1.87
C TYR A 81 -24.18 11.88 -0.36
N SER A 82 -24.85 11.02 0.41
CA SER A 82 -24.59 10.77 1.83
C SER A 82 -24.04 9.35 2.02
N ALA A 83 -23.20 9.14 3.01
CA ALA A 83 -22.69 7.83 3.36
C ALA A 83 -22.42 7.75 4.87
N SER A 84 -22.38 6.54 5.43
CA SER A 84 -22.08 6.33 6.84
C SER A 84 -21.36 5.02 7.07
N CYS A 85 -20.43 5.01 8.02
CA CYS A 85 -19.81 3.78 8.53
C CYS A 85 -20.13 3.56 10.01
N VAL A 86 -20.07 2.29 10.42
CA VAL A 86 -20.26 1.85 11.81
C VAL A 86 -18.94 1.28 12.29
N GLY A 87 -18.34 1.94 13.27
CA GLY A 87 -17.07 1.55 13.87
C GLY A 87 -17.22 0.55 15.01
N PRO A 88 -16.10 0.23 15.69
CA PRO A 88 -16.10 -0.64 16.85
C PRO A 88 -17.09 -0.16 17.92
N LYS A 89 -17.75 -1.09 18.61
CA LYS A 89 -18.79 -0.82 19.63
C LYS A 89 -20.02 -0.07 19.10
N GLY A 90 -20.20 0.04 17.78
CA GLY A 90 -21.38 0.62 17.17
C GLY A 90 -21.35 2.13 17.01
N SER A 91 -20.19 2.79 17.20
CA SER A 91 -20.05 4.23 16.94
C SER A 91 -20.34 4.54 15.48
N ARG A 92 -21.01 5.66 15.22
CA ARG A 92 -21.46 6.02 13.87
C ARG A 92 -20.80 7.28 13.36
N LEU A 93 -20.31 7.22 12.13
CA LEU A 93 -19.80 8.37 11.40
C LEU A 93 -20.61 8.55 10.12
N GLY A 94 -21.29 9.69 10.00
CA GLY A 94 -21.99 10.09 8.78
C GLY A 94 -21.20 11.16 8.04
N PHE A 95 -21.29 11.17 6.71
CA PHE A 95 -20.74 12.24 5.89
C PHE A 95 -21.59 12.52 4.65
N ARG A 96 -21.51 13.76 4.18
CA ARG A 96 -22.10 14.22 2.93
C ARG A 96 -20.99 14.72 2.02
N ALA A 97 -21.12 14.39 0.74
CA ALA A 97 -20.17 14.76 -0.29
C ALA A 97 -20.86 15.52 -1.42
N THR A 98 -20.16 16.48 -2.00
CA THR A 98 -20.52 17.12 -3.26
C THR A 98 -19.30 17.21 -4.17
N ILE A 99 -19.48 16.87 -5.45
CA ILE A 99 -18.47 16.98 -6.48
C ILE A 99 -19.04 17.87 -7.58
N GLU A 100 -18.31 18.89 -8.00
CA GLU A 100 -18.71 19.80 -9.07
C GLU A 100 -17.55 19.94 -10.06
N GLY A 101 -17.83 19.83 -11.35
CA GLY A 101 -16.85 20.05 -12.40
C GLY A 101 -17.39 20.93 -13.52
N SER A 102 -16.53 21.74 -14.13
CA SER A 102 -16.90 22.69 -15.18
C SER A 102 -15.92 22.71 -16.35
N ALA A 103 -16.40 23.15 -17.51
CA ALA A 103 -15.67 23.16 -18.77
C ALA A 103 -14.47 24.12 -18.79
N ASP A 104 -14.39 25.05 -17.83
CA ASP A 104 -13.25 25.95 -17.63
C ASP A 104 -12.09 25.30 -16.86
N GLY A 105 -12.18 24.00 -16.55
CA GLY A 105 -11.11 23.22 -15.94
C GLY A 105 -11.12 23.23 -14.41
N GLN A 106 -12.23 23.65 -13.78
CA GLN A 106 -12.40 23.54 -12.34
C GLN A 106 -13.08 22.21 -11.96
N LEU A 107 -12.60 21.62 -10.87
CA LEU A 107 -13.19 20.46 -10.21
C LEU A 107 -13.08 20.66 -8.70
N VAL A 108 -14.19 20.58 -7.98
CA VAL A 108 -14.26 20.71 -6.52
C VAL A 108 -14.88 19.46 -5.94
N PHE A 109 -14.24 18.86 -4.95
CA PHE A 109 -14.75 17.74 -4.17
C PHE A 109 -14.77 18.15 -2.70
N ASP A 110 -15.96 18.43 -2.18
CA ASP A 110 -16.21 18.85 -0.80
C ASP A 110 -16.85 17.70 0.00
N VAL A 111 -16.34 17.46 1.21
CA VAL A 111 -16.91 16.49 2.14
C VAL A 111 -17.06 17.11 3.52
N SER A 112 -18.23 16.90 4.11
CA SER A 112 -18.56 17.26 5.50
C SER A 112 -18.90 15.99 6.27
N ALA A 113 -18.02 15.60 7.19
CA ALA A 113 -18.16 14.44 8.04
C ALA A 113 -18.52 14.87 9.47
N ARG A 114 -19.46 14.17 10.10
CA ARG A 114 -19.92 14.46 11.46
C ARG A 114 -20.18 13.14 12.20
N PRO A 115 -19.38 12.81 13.22
CA PRO A 115 -19.64 11.66 14.08
C PRO A 115 -20.94 11.85 14.87
N GLU A 116 -21.76 10.81 14.99
CA GLU A 116 -22.91 10.79 15.91
C GLU A 116 -22.42 10.52 17.35
N ASP A 117 -21.39 9.68 17.48
CA ASP A 117 -20.68 9.33 18.71
C ASP A 117 -19.18 9.62 18.54
N ASP A 118 -18.42 9.53 19.64
CA ASP A 118 -16.95 9.52 19.55
C ASP A 118 -16.48 8.38 18.63
N PHE A 119 -15.76 8.75 17.56
CA PHE A 119 -15.39 7.81 16.50
C PHE A 119 -13.87 7.63 16.43
N GLU A 120 -13.39 6.43 16.78
CA GLU A 120 -11.97 6.07 16.71
C GLU A 120 -11.57 5.74 15.26
N THR A 121 -10.47 6.35 14.77
CA THR A 121 -9.98 6.17 13.40
C THR A 121 -8.47 6.40 13.29
N ASN A 122 -7.83 5.76 12.31
CA ASN A 122 -6.47 6.11 11.88
C ASN A 122 -6.46 7.15 10.74
N ARG A 123 -7.57 7.27 10.00
CA ARG A 123 -7.73 8.25 8.92
C ARG A 123 -9.20 8.49 8.63
N CYS A 124 -9.59 9.75 8.58
CA CYS A 124 -10.86 10.20 8.03
C CYS A 124 -10.61 11.42 7.17
N GLY A 125 -10.43 11.21 5.86
CA GLY A 125 -10.16 12.32 4.96
C GLY A 125 -9.63 11.95 3.58
N PHE A 126 -9.29 12.97 2.80
CA PHE A 126 -8.87 12.80 1.41
C PHE A 126 -7.51 12.12 1.24
N CYS A 127 -7.44 11.24 0.24
CA CYS A 127 -6.23 10.75 -0.40
C CYS A 127 -6.29 11.10 -1.89
N ILE A 128 -5.22 11.67 -2.43
CA ILE A 128 -5.09 12.06 -3.83
C ILE A 128 -3.92 11.30 -4.44
N LEU A 129 -4.14 10.66 -5.58
CA LEU A 129 -3.10 9.93 -6.31
C LEU A 129 -2.69 10.71 -7.54
N HIS A 130 -1.39 11.01 -7.65
CA HIS A 130 -0.77 11.65 -8.80
C HIS A 130 -0.14 10.57 -9.68
N PRO A 131 -0.31 10.61 -11.01
CA PRO A 131 0.25 9.59 -11.89
C PRO A 131 1.79 9.65 -11.92
N ILE A 132 2.46 8.50 -12.02
CA ILE A 132 3.93 8.47 -12.22
C ILE A 132 4.31 8.84 -13.66
N ALA A 133 3.55 8.34 -14.63
CA ALA A 133 3.81 8.57 -16.05
C ALA A 133 3.66 10.06 -16.37
N GLY A 134 4.75 10.70 -16.80
CA GLY A 134 4.79 12.13 -17.11
C GLY A 134 5.18 13.04 -15.93
N LEU A 135 5.09 12.57 -14.68
CA LEU A 135 5.40 13.40 -13.50
C LEU A 135 6.69 13.00 -12.76
N ALA A 136 7.15 11.75 -12.84
CA ALA A 136 8.39 11.37 -12.17
C ALA A 136 9.58 12.22 -12.65
N GLY A 137 10.27 12.88 -11.71
CA GLY A 137 11.37 13.81 -12.00
C GLY A 137 10.93 15.19 -12.53
N SER A 138 9.63 15.43 -12.73
CA SER A 138 9.12 16.68 -13.32
C SER A 138 9.21 17.84 -12.32
N PRO A 139 9.38 19.08 -12.80
CA PRO A 139 9.25 20.26 -11.95
C PRO A 139 7.83 20.39 -11.43
N ILE A 140 7.71 20.83 -10.18
CA ILE A 140 6.45 21.17 -9.53
C ILE A 140 6.62 22.44 -8.69
N THR A 141 5.51 23.07 -8.38
CA THR A 141 5.44 24.11 -7.35
C THR A 141 4.63 23.58 -6.18
N VAL A 142 5.17 23.69 -4.97
CA VAL A 142 4.51 23.29 -3.73
C VAL A 142 4.22 24.55 -2.91
N GLU A 143 2.96 24.70 -2.51
CA GLU A 143 2.56 25.68 -1.48
C GLU A 143 2.37 24.92 -0.17
N HIS A 144 3.03 25.41 0.89
CA HIS A 144 2.92 24.87 2.23
C HIS A 144 1.79 25.54 3.02
N THR A 145 1.37 24.92 4.13
CA THR A 145 0.27 25.43 4.98
C THR A 145 0.58 26.75 5.67
N ASP A 146 1.86 27.15 5.77
CA ASP A 146 2.28 28.46 6.26
C ASP A 146 2.27 29.56 5.17
N GLY A 147 1.89 29.20 3.94
CA GLY A 147 1.85 30.07 2.77
C GLY A 147 3.18 30.20 2.03
N SER A 148 4.25 29.53 2.47
CA SER A 148 5.50 29.48 1.72
C SER A 148 5.33 28.68 0.43
N VAL A 149 6.00 29.11 -0.63
CA VAL A 149 5.93 28.49 -1.96
C VAL A 149 7.35 28.11 -2.39
N VAL A 150 7.52 26.87 -2.81
CA VAL A 150 8.80 26.33 -3.26
C VAL A 150 8.68 25.70 -4.64
N GLU A 151 9.64 26.01 -5.52
CA GLU A 151 9.83 25.28 -6.76
C GLU A 151 10.75 24.08 -6.49
N THR A 152 10.32 22.90 -6.91
CA THR A 152 11.04 21.65 -6.64
C THR A 152 10.72 20.62 -7.72
N LYS A 153 11.06 19.34 -7.51
CA LYS A 153 10.78 18.24 -8.42
C LYS A 153 10.19 17.05 -7.69
N LEU A 154 9.30 16.33 -8.36
CA LEU A 154 8.89 15.00 -7.89
C LEU A 154 10.07 14.02 -7.95
N PRO A 155 10.19 13.06 -7.01
CA PRO A 155 11.28 12.09 -7.01
C PRO A 155 11.37 11.29 -8.30
N GLN A 156 12.49 11.36 -9.03
CA GLN A 156 12.68 10.52 -10.22
C GLN A 156 12.76 9.03 -9.83
N LEU A 157 13.62 8.73 -8.85
CA LEU A 157 13.74 7.42 -8.22
C LEU A 157 12.79 7.32 -7.03
N ILE A 158 12.60 6.10 -6.52
CA ILE A 158 11.76 5.85 -5.34
C ILE A 158 12.36 6.59 -4.14
N ASP A 159 11.56 7.43 -3.50
CA ASP A 159 11.91 8.05 -2.22
C ASP A 159 11.19 7.30 -1.09
N PRO A 160 11.90 6.58 -0.20
CA PRO A 160 11.28 5.79 0.85
C PRO A 160 10.70 6.65 2.00
N TRP A 161 10.88 7.97 1.96
CA TRP A 161 10.38 8.90 2.97
C TRP A 161 9.17 9.71 2.46
N GLN A 162 8.73 10.73 3.21
CA GLN A 162 7.75 11.68 2.71
C GLN A 162 8.43 12.72 1.81
N PRO A 163 8.16 12.77 0.48
CA PRO A 163 8.81 13.74 -0.39
C PRO A 163 8.49 15.18 -0.02
N PHE A 164 7.24 15.44 0.40
CA PHE A 164 6.77 16.75 0.82
C PHE A 164 5.84 16.65 2.04
N LYS A 165 5.97 17.61 2.94
CA LYS A 165 5.17 17.75 4.17
C LYS A 165 4.46 19.10 4.18
N ASP A 166 3.50 19.24 5.08
CA ASP A 166 2.79 20.50 5.32
C ASP A 166 2.18 21.09 4.05
N LEU A 167 1.59 20.26 3.20
CA LEU A 167 1.07 20.64 1.88
C LEU A 167 -0.26 21.37 1.97
N ARG A 168 -0.36 22.49 1.23
CA ARG A 168 -1.61 23.20 0.91
C ARG A 168 -2.00 23.08 -0.55
N ALA A 169 -1.04 23.18 -1.47
CA ALA A 169 -1.27 22.95 -2.89
C ALA A 169 -0.04 22.35 -3.59
N ILE A 170 -0.29 21.59 -4.64
CA ILE A 170 0.73 21.11 -5.57
C ILE A 170 0.32 21.47 -6.99
N THR A 171 1.22 22.12 -7.73
CA THR A 171 1.03 22.52 -9.12
C THR A 171 2.03 21.80 -10.00
N HIS A 172 1.53 21.13 -11.03
CA HIS A 172 2.35 20.42 -12.01
C HIS A 172 1.92 20.75 -13.44
N GLU A 173 2.84 20.54 -14.38
CA GLU A 173 2.54 20.63 -15.81
C GLU A 173 1.88 19.33 -16.28
N VAL A 174 0.67 19.42 -16.84
CA VAL A 174 -0.07 18.28 -17.39
C VAL A 174 0.45 17.94 -18.80
N ARG A 175 0.69 18.99 -19.59
CA ARG A 175 1.23 18.97 -20.95
C ARG A 175 1.75 20.39 -21.29
N PRO A 176 2.50 20.57 -22.38
CA PRO A 176 3.00 21.89 -22.78
C PRO A 176 1.95 22.99 -22.66
N SER A 177 2.27 24.01 -21.85
CA SER A 177 1.43 25.19 -21.60
C SER A 177 0.09 24.95 -20.90
N VAL A 178 -0.10 23.78 -20.28
CA VAL A 178 -1.26 23.46 -19.44
C VAL A 178 -0.80 22.97 -18.08
N THR A 179 -1.19 23.68 -17.03
CA THR A 179 -0.87 23.37 -15.63
C THR A 179 -2.11 22.94 -14.87
N ALA A 180 -1.91 22.13 -13.84
CA ALA A 180 -2.94 21.75 -12.89
C ALA A 180 -2.46 22.06 -11.48
N GLU A 181 -3.22 22.89 -10.77
CA GLU A 181 -3.07 23.12 -9.33
C GLU A 181 -4.09 22.25 -8.59
N CYS A 182 -3.62 21.39 -7.70
CA CYS A 182 -4.45 20.65 -6.77
C CYS A 182 -4.29 21.28 -5.39
N ARG A 183 -5.33 21.95 -4.91
CA ARG A 183 -5.41 22.57 -3.58
C ARG A 183 -6.18 21.67 -2.62
N MET A 184 -5.66 21.54 -1.41
CA MET A 184 -6.20 20.67 -0.36
C MET A 184 -6.54 21.52 0.86
N GLU A 185 -7.78 21.48 1.34
CA GLU A 185 -8.27 22.32 2.44
C GLU A 185 -8.95 21.49 3.52
N GLY A 186 -8.99 22.04 4.74
CA GLY A 186 -9.60 21.41 5.92
C GLY A 186 -8.64 20.67 6.85
N ASP A 187 -7.38 20.48 6.47
CA ASP A 187 -6.31 19.95 7.33
C ASP A 187 -4.93 20.17 6.69
N VAL A 188 -3.90 19.55 7.29
CA VAL A 188 -2.52 19.42 6.80
C VAL A 188 -2.37 18.10 6.03
N PHE A 189 -1.75 18.18 4.85
CA PHE A 189 -1.50 17.03 3.98
C PHE A 189 0.00 16.77 3.84
N GLU A 190 0.38 15.53 3.56
CA GLU A 190 1.76 15.17 3.20
C GLU A 190 1.76 14.15 2.06
N MET A 191 2.91 13.99 1.41
CA MET A 191 3.09 13.09 0.28
C MET A 191 3.88 11.84 0.69
N GLU A 192 3.56 10.73 0.07
CA GLU A 192 4.35 9.50 0.04
C GLU A 192 4.59 9.09 -1.42
N ASP A 193 5.78 8.56 -1.70
CA ASP A 193 6.04 7.86 -2.94
C ASP A 193 5.51 6.43 -2.85
N GLN A 194 4.37 6.20 -3.50
CA GLN A 194 3.66 4.94 -3.37
C GLN A 194 4.33 3.80 -4.14
N ARG A 195 5.36 4.10 -4.94
CA ARG A 195 6.21 3.09 -5.58
C ARG A 195 7.00 2.28 -4.56
N ASN A 196 7.24 2.83 -3.36
CA ASN A 196 7.77 2.09 -2.21
C ASN A 196 6.83 0.97 -1.72
N TRP A 197 5.59 0.98 -2.21
CA TRP A 197 4.54 0.01 -1.92
C TRP A 197 4.05 -0.69 -3.19
N SER A 198 4.85 -0.65 -4.27
CA SER A 198 4.51 -1.16 -5.60
C SER A 198 3.33 -0.47 -6.31
N ASP A 199 2.78 0.59 -5.72
CA ASP A 199 1.73 1.40 -6.34
C ASP A 199 2.35 2.42 -7.32
N ALA A 200 1.84 2.46 -8.56
CA ALA A 200 2.32 3.40 -9.59
C ALA A 200 1.73 4.81 -9.44
N SER A 201 1.88 5.43 -8.27
CA SER A 201 1.46 6.82 -7.97
C SER A 201 2.33 7.50 -6.92
N TYR A 202 2.26 8.83 -6.85
CA TYR A 202 2.52 9.55 -5.60
C TYR A 202 1.20 9.74 -4.87
N LYS A 203 1.17 9.55 -3.55
CA LYS A 203 -0.03 9.72 -2.72
C LYS A 203 0.11 10.94 -1.85
N THR A 204 -0.80 11.90 -1.98
CA THR A 204 -1.00 12.95 -0.99
C THR A 204 -2.16 12.58 -0.08
N TYR A 205 -1.97 12.67 1.25
CA TYR A 205 -2.98 12.23 2.21
C TYR A 205 -3.03 13.12 3.45
N VAL A 206 -4.18 13.06 4.13
CA VAL A 206 -4.42 13.62 5.46
C VAL A 206 -4.52 12.51 6.51
N ARG A 207 -4.17 12.72 7.78
CA ARG A 207 -3.30 13.76 8.33
C ARG A 207 -1.86 13.23 8.42
N PRO A 208 -0.85 14.03 8.81
CA PRO A 208 0.53 13.54 8.92
C PRO A 208 0.65 12.28 9.78
N LEU A 209 1.38 11.27 9.30
CA LEU A 209 1.58 9.97 9.96
C LEU A 209 2.37 10.09 11.27
N ALA A 210 3.11 11.18 11.45
CA ALA A 210 3.86 11.45 12.68
C ALA A 210 2.96 11.84 13.87
N LEU A 211 1.68 12.20 13.63
CA LEU A 211 0.74 12.51 14.70
C LEU A 211 0.22 11.21 15.36
N PRO A 212 -0.17 11.23 16.65
CA PRO A 212 -0.65 10.02 17.34
C PRO A 212 -1.84 9.36 16.62
N TRP A 213 -1.87 8.03 16.62
CA TRP A 213 -2.99 7.23 16.10
C TRP A 213 -3.17 5.95 16.95
N PRO A 214 -4.38 5.35 17.00
CA PRO A 214 -5.63 5.93 16.50
C PRO A 214 -5.99 7.23 17.23
N TYR A 215 -6.81 8.06 16.60
CA TYR A 215 -7.35 9.28 17.19
C TYR A 215 -8.88 9.24 17.19
N VAL A 216 -9.48 10.10 18.02
CA VAL A 216 -10.94 10.18 18.17
C VAL A 216 -11.45 11.44 17.49
N LEU A 217 -12.46 11.28 16.64
CA LEU A 217 -13.31 12.36 16.18
C LEU A 217 -14.41 12.60 17.21
N PRO A 218 -14.53 13.79 17.82
CA PRO A 218 -15.52 14.05 18.85
C PRO A 218 -16.96 13.99 18.32
N ALA A 219 -17.86 13.44 19.13
CA ALA A 219 -19.28 13.40 18.81
C ALA A 219 -19.85 14.79 18.46
N GLY A 220 -20.54 14.89 17.32
CA GLY A 220 -21.25 16.09 16.89
C GLY A 220 -20.38 17.20 16.29
N GLU A 221 -19.05 17.07 16.29
CA GLU A 221 -18.13 18.01 15.64
C GLU A 221 -18.03 17.74 14.13
N THR A 222 -18.24 18.78 13.33
CA THR A 222 -18.17 18.65 11.86
C THR A 222 -16.74 18.88 11.38
N LEU A 223 -16.20 17.91 10.65
CA LEU A 223 -14.96 18.02 9.90
C LEU A 223 -15.30 18.26 8.43
N ARG A 224 -14.82 19.39 7.89
CA ARG A 224 -15.01 19.72 6.48
C ARG A 224 -13.67 19.77 5.77
N GLN A 225 -13.58 19.08 4.64
CA GLN A 225 -12.41 19.09 3.77
C GLN A 225 -12.84 19.33 2.34
N THR A 226 -11.99 20.01 1.58
CA THR A 226 -12.27 20.34 0.17
C THR A 226 -11.01 20.12 -0.65
N ILE A 227 -11.14 19.39 -1.76
CA ILE A 227 -10.10 19.30 -2.79
C ILE A 227 -10.55 20.10 -3.99
N SER A 228 -9.75 21.09 -4.38
CA SER A 228 -10.01 21.93 -5.55
C SER A 228 -8.90 21.73 -6.58
N LEU A 229 -9.25 21.19 -7.73
CA LEU A 229 -8.37 21.06 -8.89
C LEU A 229 -8.70 22.17 -9.88
N ARG A 230 -7.70 22.97 -10.23
CA ARG A 230 -7.80 24.02 -11.24
C ARG A 230 -6.81 23.78 -12.35
N ILE A 231 -7.32 23.57 -13.56
CA ILE A 231 -6.52 23.40 -14.77
C ILE A 231 -6.52 24.72 -15.53
N SER A 232 -5.33 25.23 -15.86
CA SER A 232 -5.14 26.53 -16.54
C SER A 232 -4.16 26.39 -17.70
N GLY A 233 -4.26 27.28 -18.70
CA GLY A 233 -3.37 27.28 -19.87
C GLY A 233 -4.09 27.47 -21.19
N ASP A 234 -3.41 27.20 -22.31
CA ASP A 234 -4.03 27.28 -23.64
C ASP A 234 -4.90 26.04 -23.90
N VAL A 235 -6.11 26.08 -23.34
CA VAL A 235 -7.10 24.97 -23.33
C VAL A 235 -7.56 24.59 -24.75
N LYS A 236 -7.25 25.41 -25.76
CA LYS A 236 -7.74 25.26 -27.14
C LYS A 236 -7.00 24.24 -27.99
N ALA A 237 -5.86 23.71 -27.55
CA ALA A 237 -5.25 22.58 -28.21
C ALA A 237 -5.80 21.29 -27.58
N PRO A 238 -6.73 20.56 -28.25
CA PRO A 238 -6.95 19.19 -27.89
C PRO A 238 -5.60 18.49 -28.04
N ALA A 239 -5.14 17.75 -27.02
CA ALA A 239 -4.18 16.71 -27.32
C ALA A 239 -4.84 15.87 -28.42
N ALA A 240 -4.12 15.63 -29.52
CA ALA A 240 -4.63 14.75 -30.56
C ALA A 240 -5.16 13.53 -29.84
N ALA A 241 -6.47 13.28 -29.95
CA ALA A 241 -7.06 12.07 -29.42
C ALA A 241 -6.42 10.95 -30.24
N THR A 242 -5.28 10.46 -29.77
CA THR A 242 -4.76 9.19 -30.21
C THR A 242 -5.85 8.23 -29.81
N ALA A 243 -6.64 7.82 -30.82
CA ALA A 243 -7.50 6.66 -30.67
C ALA A 243 -6.61 5.63 -29.98
N ALA A 244 -7.02 5.17 -28.79
CA ALA A 244 -6.21 4.27 -28.00
C ALA A 244 -5.95 3.05 -28.90
N GLU A 245 -4.77 3.00 -29.52
CA GLU A 245 -4.36 1.84 -30.28
C GLU A 245 -4.43 0.68 -29.30
N HIS A 246 -4.86 -0.48 -29.81
CA HIS A 246 -4.88 -1.68 -28.98
C HIS A 246 -3.51 -1.84 -28.31
N VAL A 247 -3.50 -1.99 -26.98
CA VAL A 247 -2.28 -2.27 -26.25
C VAL A 247 -1.74 -3.58 -26.80
N ARG A 248 -0.66 -3.49 -27.57
CA ARG A 248 0.02 -4.65 -28.12
C ARG A 248 1.04 -5.11 -27.09
N VAL A 249 0.76 -6.24 -26.46
CA VAL A 249 1.70 -6.90 -25.57
C VAL A 249 2.56 -7.84 -26.41
N GLU A 250 3.86 -7.63 -26.40
CA GLU A 250 4.83 -8.50 -27.05
C GLU A 250 5.84 -8.99 -26.01
N LEU A 251 6.34 -10.21 -26.19
CA LEU A 251 7.48 -10.68 -25.41
C LEU A 251 8.72 -9.91 -25.89
N GLY A 252 9.35 -9.19 -24.97
CA GLY A 252 10.64 -8.56 -25.21
C GLY A 252 11.79 -9.57 -25.23
N GLU A 253 13.01 -9.06 -25.29
CA GLU A 253 14.20 -9.87 -25.05
C GLU A 253 14.15 -10.49 -23.64
N ALA A 254 14.69 -11.69 -23.48
CA ALA A 254 14.76 -12.34 -22.17
C ALA A 254 15.61 -11.48 -21.22
N GLY A 255 14.99 -11.04 -20.12
CA GLY A 255 15.67 -10.29 -19.06
C GLY A 255 16.51 -11.19 -18.14
N PRO A 256 17.04 -10.63 -17.03
CA PRO A 256 17.67 -11.41 -15.98
C PRO A 256 16.75 -12.52 -15.46
N ALA A 257 17.35 -13.60 -14.96
CA ALA A 257 16.59 -14.65 -14.28
C ALA A 257 15.81 -14.04 -13.11
N LEU A 258 14.53 -14.40 -12.99
CA LEU A 258 13.73 -14.09 -11.81
C LEU A 258 14.33 -14.79 -10.58
N PRO A 259 14.14 -14.24 -9.37
CA PRO A 259 14.55 -14.92 -8.15
C PRO A 259 13.85 -16.27 -8.00
N ASP A 260 14.51 -17.20 -7.30
CA ASP A 260 13.94 -18.49 -6.93
C ASP A 260 12.64 -18.30 -6.14
N ILE A 261 11.57 -18.96 -6.61
CA ILE A 261 10.27 -18.94 -5.95
C ILE A 261 10.24 -20.05 -4.90
N GLY A 262 10.01 -19.66 -3.65
CA GLY A 262 9.90 -20.55 -2.51
C GLY A 262 8.48 -20.75 -2.04
N VAL A 263 8.26 -21.82 -1.28
CA VAL A 263 7.04 -22.02 -0.48
C VAL A 263 7.44 -22.08 0.99
N ILE A 264 6.85 -21.21 1.80
CA ILE A 264 7.00 -21.26 3.26
C ILE A 264 6.06 -22.31 3.84
N ILE A 265 6.55 -23.06 4.83
CA ILE A 265 5.81 -24.12 5.52
C ILE A 265 5.94 -23.92 7.03
N TYR A 266 4.81 -23.72 7.71
CA TYR A 266 4.72 -23.69 9.17
C TYR A 266 4.62 -25.12 9.73
N PRO A 267 4.96 -25.36 11.01
CA PRO A 267 5.01 -26.72 11.56
C PRO A 267 3.67 -27.47 11.46
N ASP A 268 2.56 -26.77 11.61
CA ASP A 268 1.19 -27.30 11.53
C ASP A 268 0.74 -27.61 10.09
N GLU A 269 1.46 -27.09 9.09
CA GLU A 269 1.17 -27.31 7.66
C GLU A 269 1.93 -28.50 7.07
N VAL A 270 2.93 -29.06 7.78
CA VAL A 270 3.80 -30.11 7.25
C VAL A 270 3.02 -31.35 6.82
N GLU A 271 2.07 -31.81 7.63
CA GLU A 271 1.27 -33.00 7.28
C GLU A 271 0.35 -32.74 6.08
N ALA A 272 -0.18 -31.52 5.95
CA ALA A 272 -0.95 -31.13 4.78
C ALA A 272 -0.08 -31.06 3.52
N ALA A 273 1.14 -30.53 3.62
CA ALA A 273 2.11 -30.50 2.52
C ALA A 273 2.51 -31.92 2.09
N LEU A 274 2.79 -32.81 3.04
CA LEU A 274 3.07 -34.23 2.78
C LEU A 274 1.90 -34.95 2.09
N ALA A 275 0.66 -34.69 2.54
CA ALA A 275 -0.53 -35.24 1.91
C ALA A 275 -0.76 -34.71 0.48
N ASN A 276 -0.22 -33.54 0.15
CA ASN A 276 -0.38 -32.86 -1.14
C ASN A 276 0.93 -32.74 -1.95
N LEU A 277 1.89 -33.66 -1.75
CA LEU A 277 3.16 -33.68 -2.49
C LEU A 277 3.02 -33.60 -4.01
N PRO A 278 2.03 -34.23 -4.68
CA PRO A 278 1.86 -34.07 -6.13
C PRO A 278 1.58 -32.61 -6.53
N THR A 279 0.80 -31.89 -5.74
CA THR A 279 0.50 -30.47 -5.97
C THR A 279 1.74 -29.61 -5.73
N LEU A 280 2.45 -29.83 -4.62
CA LEU A 280 3.70 -29.14 -4.33
C LEU A 280 4.75 -29.37 -5.43
N SER A 281 4.83 -30.59 -5.95
CA SER A 281 5.73 -30.95 -7.05
C SER A 281 5.32 -30.29 -8.37
N ALA A 282 4.01 -30.21 -8.64
CA ALA A 282 3.48 -29.54 -9.84
C ALA A 282 3.67 -28.03 -9.80
N LEU A 283 3.61 -27.41 -8.61
CA LEU A 283 3.97 -26.01 -8.40
C LEU A 283 5.46 -25.77 -8.71
N GLY A 284 6.31 -26.75 -8.42
CA GLY A 284 7.74 -26.73 -8.75
C GLY A 284 8.53 -25.62 -8.06
N PRO A 285 8.43 -25.44 -6.73
CA PRO A 285 9.22 -24.44 -6.02
C PRO A 285 10.71 -24.76 -6.10
N GLN A 286 11.55 -23.73 -6.18
CA GLN A 286 13.01 -23.89 -6.15
C GLN A 286 13.52 -24.08 -4.72
N GLN A 287 12.74 -23.67 -3.72
CA GLN A 287 13.09 -23.81 -2.31
C GLN A 287 11.87 -24.03 -1.40
N LEU A 288 12.08 -24.71 -0.27
CA LEU A 288 11.16 -24.73 0.86
C LEU A 288 11.74 -23.89 2.00
N THR A 289 10.93 -22.96 2.51
CA THR A 289 11.28 -22.17 3.69
C THR A 289 10.54 -22.73 4.90
N PHE A 290 11.27 -23.06 5.96
CA PHE A 290 10.71 -23.63 7.18
C PHE A 290 10.68 -22.59 8.29
N HIS A 291 9.49 -22.21 8.74
CA HIS A 291 9.32 -21.21 9.79
C HIS A 291 9.55 -21.79 11.19
N TYR A 292 10.61 -21.35 11.86
CA TYR A 292 10.99 -21.82 13.19
C TYR A 292 11.00 -20.68 14.21
N ASP A 293 10.12 -20.80 15.21
CA ASP A 293 9.95 -19.82 16.26
C ASP A 293 9.88 -20.48 17.65
N PRO A 294 11.02 -20.53 18.37
CA PRO A 294 11.06 -21.00 19.75
C PRO A 294 10.12 -20.24 20.69
N THR A 295 9.83 -18.96 20.40
CA THR A 295 8.93 -18.13 21.23
C THR A 295 7.47 -18.54 21.11
N CYS A 296 7.11 -19.23 20.02
CA CYS A 296 5.82 -19.87 19.81
C CYS A 296 5.81 -21.38 20.13
N GLY A 297 6.88 -21.89 20.76
CA GLY A 297 6.98 -23.29 21.16
C GLY A 297 7.49 -24.24 20.08
N HIS A 298 8.02 -23.74 18.96
CA HIS A 298 8.65 -24.61 17.96
C HIS A 298 9.96 -25.16 18.54
N GLY A 299 10.09 -26.49 18.55
CA GLY A 299 11.26 -27.17 19.08
C GLY A 299 11.74 -28.29 18.15
N LEU A 300 12.42 -29.29 18.72
CA LEU A 300 13.00 -30.40 17.94
C LEU A 300 11.98 -31.14 17.07
N GLU A 301 10.74 -31.32 17.55
CA GLU A 301 9.68 -32.01 16.80
C GLU A 301 9.31 -31.29 15.50
N ALA A 302 9.25 -29.96 15.51
CA ALA A 302 9.02 -29.15 14.32
C ALA A 302 10.17 -29.32 13.31
N LEU A 303 11.43 -29.29 13.77
CA LEU A 303 12.59 -29.52 12.91
C LEU A 303 12.61 -30.95 12.33
N GLN A 304 12.16 -31.95 13.10
CA GLN A 304 12.03 -33.32 12.63
C GLN A 304 10.90 -33.49 11.58
N SER A 305 9.79 -32.77 11.72
CA SER A 305 8.72 -32.78 10.70
C SER A 305 9.21 -32.14 9.40
N TYR A 306 9.97 -31.04 9.47
CA TYR A 306 10.63 -30.44 8.31
C TYR A 306 11.64 -31.36 7.64
N ALA A 307 12.44 -32.12 8.41
CA ALA A 307 13.36 -33.11 7.85
C ALA A 307 12.62 -34.20 7.05
N ARG A 308 11.44 -34.63 7.51
CA ARG A 308 10.58 -35.57 6.75
C ARG A 308 10.09 -34.98 5.44
N LEU A 309 9.62 -33.73 5.45
CA LEU A 309 9.14 -33.05 4.24
C LEU A 309 10.27 -32.80 3.23
N ALA A 310 11.43 -32.32 3.70
CA ALA A 310 12.61 -32.11 2.86
C ALA A 310 13.12 -33.40 2.20
N ALA A 311 12.98 -34.55 2.86
CA ALA A 311 13.31 -35.84 2.26
C ALA A 311 12.32 -36.26 1.17
N ALA A 312 11.05 -35.86 1.28
CA ALA A 312 10.00 -36.16 0.31
C ALA A 312 9.97 -35.17 -0.88
N CYS A 313 10.48 -33.96 -0.69
CA CYS A 313 10.58 -32.91 -1.71
C CYS A 313 12.02 -32.35 -1.73
N PRO A 314 12.93 -32.96 -2.51
CA PRO A 314 14.36 -32.63 -2.49
C PRO A 314 14.66 -31.37 -3.30
N VAL A 315 14.33 -30.22 -2.73
CA VAL A 315 14.71 -28.87 -3.23
C VAL A 315 15.57 -28.16 -2.18
N GLU A 316 16.05 -26.96 -2.48
CA GLU A 316 16.81 -26.17 -1.51
C GLU A 316 15.97 -25.86 -0.26
N THR A 317 16.57 -25.87 0.93
CA THR A 317 15.86 -25.66 2.19
C THR A 317 16.44 -24.48 2.96
N THR A 318 15.57 -23.56 3.35
CA THR A 318 15.93 -22.39 4.15
C THR A 318 15.22 -22.46 5.50
N LEU A 319 15.95 -22.33 6.60
CA LEU A 319 15.32 -22.15 7.91
C LEU A 319 15.09 -20.66 8.15
N GLU A 320 13.83 -20.24 8.26
CA GLU A 320 13.46 -18.92 8.75
C GLU A 320 13.40 -18.98 10.27
N CYS A 321 14.45 -18.48 10.94
CA CYS A 321 14.67 -18.66 12.37
C CYS A 321 14.42 -17.37 13.14
N VAL A 322 13.35 -17.36 13.93
CA VAL A 322 13.11 -16.31 14.92
C VAL A 322 14.01 -16.54 16.11
N VAL A 323 14.66 -15.47 16.57
CA VAL A 323 15.45 -15.46 17.80
C VAL A 323 14.82 -14.53 18.82
N SER A 324 14.75 -14.96 20.07
CA SER A 324 14.21 -14.14 21.16
C SER A 324 15.09 -12.94 21.46
N CYS A 325 16.41 -13.07 21.25
CA CYS A 325 17.41 -12.08 21.60
C CYS A 325 17.41 -11.70 23.10
N VAL A 326 16.90 -12.59 23.97
CA VAL A 326 16.89 -12.41 25.42
C VAL A 326 18.08 -13.16 26.02
N GLY A 327 19.21 -12.47 26.18
CA GLY A 327 20.41 -13.01 26.82
C GLY A 327 21.57 -13.22 25.84
N ASP A 328 22.26 -14.36 25.98
CA ASP A 328 23.46 -14.66 25.20
C ASP A 328 23.09 -15.19 23.80
N LEU A 329 23.36 -14.38 22.79
CA LEU A 329 23.09 -14.69 21.38
C LEU A 329 23.85 -15.94 20.89
N ASP A 330 25.07 -16.16 21.38
CA ASP A 330 25.86 -17.33 20.99
C ASP A 330 25.26 -18.62 21.53
N ALA A 331 24.80 -18.59 22.79
CA ALA A 331 24.13 -19.72 23.40
C ALA A 331 22.79 -20.03 22.72
N GLU A 332 22.00 -19.00 22.41
CA GLU A 332 20.71 -19.13 21.72
C GLU A 332 20.88 -19.78 20.34
N LEU A 333 21.73 -19.22 19.48
CA LEU A 333 21.90 -19.71 18.11
C LEU A 333 22.66 -21.04 18.02
N SER A 334 23.59 -21.31 18.94
CA SER A 334 24.21 -22.64 19.05
C SER A 334 23.17 -23.71 19.43
N GLY A 335 22.22 -23.37 20.30
CA GLY A 335 21.11 -24.26 20.66
C GLY A 335 20.22 -24.61 19.46
N VAL A 336 19.94 -23.62 18.59
CA VAL A 336 19.21 -23.86 17.32
C VAL A 336 20.01 -24.78 16.39
N ALA A 337 21.31 -24.52 16.21
CA ALA A 337 22.18 -25.36 15.37
C ALA A 337 22.25 -26.82 15.86
N ASP A 338 22.30 -27.03 17.17
CA ASP A 338 22.28 -28.36 17.78
C ASP A 338 20.94 -29.08 17.54
N ALA A 339 19.82 -28.37 17.67
CA ALA A 339 18.49 -28.93 17.41
C ALA A 339 18.31 -29.32 15.93
N VAL A 340 18.79 -28.48 14.99
CA VAL A 340 18.79 -28.78 13.54
C VAL A 340 19.61 -30.04 13.25
N ARG A 341 20.80 -30.16 13.86
CA ARG A 341 21.65 -31.34 13.73
C ARG A 341 20.97 -32.59 14.28
N GLN A 342 20.32 -32.49 15.45
CA GLN A 342 19.61 -33.60 16.08
C GLN A 342 18.39 -34.05 15.26
N ALA A 343 17.71 -33.12 14.60
CA ALA A 343 16.60 -33.42 13.70
C ALA A 343 17.04 -34.11 12.38
N GLY A 344 18.33 -34.02 12.03
CA GLY A 344 18.83 -34.48 10.74
C GLY A 344 18.37 -33.60 9.57
N LEU A 345 17.95 -32.37 9.84
CA LEU A 345 17.52 -31.41 8.84
C LEU A 345 18.75 -30.83 8.12
N LYS A 346 18.85 -31.06 6.81
CA LYS A 346 19.85 -30.42 5.97
C LYS A 346 19.30 -29.08 5.51
N LEU A 347 20.09 -28.03 5.68
CA LEU A 347 19.75 -26.66 5.30
C LEU A 347 20.74 -26.17 4.24
N SER A 348 20.22 -25.47 3.24
CA SER A 348 20.97 -24.70 2.27
C SER A 348 21.23 -23.26 2.74
N ALA A 349 20.32 -22.74 3.56
CA ALA A 349 20.40 -21.40 4.12
C ALA A 349 19.68 -21.30 5.47
N ILE A 350 20.01 -20.27 6.23
CA ILE A 350 19.25 -19.80 7.38
C ILE A 350 19.03 -18.30 7.24
N ALA A 351 17.81 -17.84 7.48
CA ALA A 351 17.50 -16.44 7.68
C ALA A 351 17.22 -16.23 9.18
N VAL A 352 17.76 -15.17 9.78
CA VAL A 352 17.55 -14.87 11.21
C VAL A 352 16.89 -13.51 11.37
N SER A 353 15.84 -13.44 12.21
CA SER A 353 15.17 -12.18 12.58
C SER A 353 14.93 -12.16 14.10
N PRO A 354 15.27 -11.07 14.79
CA PRO A 354 14.82 -10.84 16.16
C PRO A 354 13.29 -10.89 16.26
N SER A 355 12.77 -11.51 17.32
CA SER A 355 11.33 -11.62 17.54
C SER A 355 10.68 -10.26 17.77
N VAL A 356 11.41 -9.31 18.35
CA VAL A 356 10.95 -7.94 18.59
C VAL A 356 10.71 -7.18 17.28
N ASP A 357 11.50 -7.47 16.25
CA ASP A 357 11.38 -6.87 14.92
C ASP A 357 10.23 -7.46 14.12
N ARG A 358 9.48 -8.45 14.62
CA ARG A 358 8.27 -8.93 13.92
C ARG A 358 7.06 -8.01 14.14
N GLN A 359 7.21 -6.99 14.96
CA GLN A 359 6.18 -5.98 15.20
C GLN A 359 6.37 -4.80 14.24
N SER A 360 5.29 -4.35 13.61
CA SER A 360 5.32 -3.11 12.84
C SER A 360 5.60 -1.95 13.81
N THR A 361 6.64 -1.17 13.56
CA THR A 361 6.99 0.04 14.31
C THR A 361 6.87 1.26 13.39
N PRO A 362 5.67 1.86 13.26
CA PRO A 362 5.48 2.93 12.30
C PRO A 362 6.19 4.23 12.71
N PRO A 363 6.29 5.21 11.80
CA PRO A 363 6.88 6.51 12.11
C PRO A 363 6.28 7.13 13.38
N GLY A 364 7.15 7.57 14.30
CA GLY A 364 6.77 8.20 15.56
C GLY A 364 6.58 7.23 16.75
N SER A 365 6.62 5.91 16.53
CA SER A 365 6.61 4.93 17.62
C SER A 365 7.98 4.80 18.31
N ALA A 366 7.96 4.43 19.60
CA ALA A 366 9.17 4.00 20.28
C ALA A 366 9.55 2.61 19.77
N TRP A 367 10.78 2.48 19.25
CA TRP A 367 11.30 1.18 18.82
C TRP A 367 11.51 0.27 20.03
N PRO A 368 11.13 -1.02 19.94
CA PRO A 368 11.42 -1.97 20.99
C PRO A 368 12.93 -2.14 21.16
N GLU A 369 13.35 -2.52 22.37
CA GLU A 369 14.75 -2.85 22.61
C GLU A 369 15.12 -4.11 21.81
N CYS A 370 16.13 -3.97 20.95
CA CYS A 370 16.70 -5.06 20.17
C CYS A 370 18.23 -4.95 20.20
N PRO A 371 18.98 -6.05 20.39
CA PRO A 371 20.41 -6.04 20.18
C PRO A 371 20.77 -5.56 18.75
N PRO A 372 21.97 -4.99 18.54
CA PRO A 372 22.42 -4.62 17.21
C PRO A 372 22.36 -5.82 16.25
N LEU A 373 21.81 -5.62 15.06
CA LEU A 373 21.63 -6.70 14.08
C LEU A 373 22.96 -7.33 13.66
N GLU A 374 24.05 -6.55 13.65
CA GLU A 374 25.40 -7.06 13.40
C GLU A 374 25.83 -8.12 14.42
N ASP A 375 25.41 -8.00 15.68
CA ASP A 375 25.75 -8.96 16.74
C ASP A 375 24.93 -10.24 16.59
N VAL A 376 23.63 -10.10 16.25
CA VAL A 376 22.72 -11.22 15.94
C VAL A 376 23.26 -12.03 14.75
N TYR A 377 23.63 -11.35 13.66
CA TYR A 377 24.16 -12.01 12.47
C TYR A 377 25.57 -12.58 12.69
N ALA A 378 26.40 -11.96 13.54
CA ALA A 378 27.70 -12.51 13.90
C ALA A 378 27.56 -13.81 14.70
N ALA A 379 26.63 -13.88 15.67
CA ALA A 379 26.31 -15.10 16.40
C ALA A 379 25.75 -16.19 15.46
N ALA A 380 24.87 -15.81 14.53
CA ALA A 380 24.29 -16.76 13.56
C ALA A 380 25.38 -17.35 12.66
N ARG A 381 26.32 -16.52 12.19
CA ARG A 381 27.46 -16.97 11.40
C ARG A 381 28.37 -17.93 12.18
N ARG A 382 28.55 -17.75 13.49
CA ARG A 382 29.34 -18.67 14.32
C ARG A 382 28.64 -20.02 14.49
N ALA A 383 27.32 -20.03 14.68
CA ALA A 383 26.53 -21.25 14.81
C ALA A 383 26.35 -22.00 13.47
N PHE A 384 26.30 -21.27 12.36
CA PHE A 384 26.07 -21.79 11.01
C PHE A 384 27.17 -21.33 10.02
N PRO A 385 28.42 -21.83 10.17
CA PRO A 385 29.57 -21.30 9.43
C PRO A 385 29.50 -21.52 7.91
N ASP A 386 28.98 -22.68 7.47
CA ASP A 386 29.13 -23.18 6.10
C ASP A 386 27.89 -23.03 5.21
N ILE A 387 26.81 -22.39 5.70
CA ILE A 387 25.59 -22.17 4.93
C ILE A 387 25.35 -20.69 4.65
N ARG A 388 24.48 -20.40 3.69
CA ARG A 388 24.06 -19.03 3.38
C ARG A 388 23.33 -18.44 4.58
N LEU A 389 23.67 -17.20 4.95
CA LEU A 389 23.01 -16.46 6.03
C LEU A 389 22.24 -15.31 5.39
N GLY A 390 20.94 -15.28 5.63
CA GLY A 390 20.06 -14.16 5.39
C GLY A 390 19.66 -13.48 6.70
N GLY A 391 19.08 -12.29 6.57
CA GLY A 391 18.51 -11.54 7.68
C GLY A 391 17.43 -10.61 7.16
N GLY A 392 16.95 -9.74 8.02
CA GLY A 392 15.82 -8.84 7.74
C GLY A 392 14.67 -9.09 8.70
N MET A 393 13.51 -8.56 8.34
CA MET A 393 12.32 -8.56 9.18
C MET A 393 11.35 -9.63 8.69
N PHE A 394 10.95 -10.58 9.53
CA PHE A 394 9.90 -11.56 9.20
C PHE A 394 8.48 -11.03 9.48
N SER A 395 8.35 -9.72 9.68
CA SER A 395 7.04 -9.11 9.77
C SER A 395 6.44 -8.97 8.37
N TYR A 396 5.11 -9.05 8.32
CA TYR A 396 4.37 -8.76 7.10
C TYR A 396 4.34 -7.24 6.89
N PHE A 397 5.36 -6.70 6.23
CA PHE A 397 5.34 -5.33 5.70
C PHE A 397 5.55 -5.44 4.20
N THR A 398 4.45 -5.27 3.46
CA THR A 398 4.27 -5.45 2.01
C THR A 398 5.56 -5.33 1.18
N GLU A 399 6.11 -6.51 0.89
CA GLU A 399 6.82 -7.00 -0.29
C GLU A 399 7.71 -6.02 -1.09
N LEU A 400 9.02 -6.34 -1.04
CA LEU A 400 10.18 -5.82 -1.79
C LEU A 400 10.59 -4.38 -1.46
N ASN A 401 11.40 -4.22 -0.40
CA ASN A 401 12.29 -3.05 -0.27
C ASN A 401 13.58 -3.26 -1.09
#